data_AF-A0A1G5RW87-F1
#
_entry.id   AF-A0A1G5RW87-F1
#
_cell.length_a   1.000
_cell.length_b   1.000
_cell.length_c   1.000
_cell.angle_alpha   90.00
_cell.angle_beta   90.00
_cell.angle_gamma   90.00
#
_symmetry.space_group_name_H-M   'P 1'
#
loop_
_entity.id
_entity.type
_entity.pdbx_description
1 polymer ?
#
loop_
_entity_poly.entity_id
_entity_poly.type
_entity_poly.pdbx_seq_one_letter_code
_entity_poly.pdbx_strand_id
1 'polypeptide(L)'
;MRIAVTYENGQVFQHFGHSEQFKIYEVEDGKVVSSEVIGSNGQGHGALAGLLGNNGIDVLICGGIGGGAQAALSERGIELCAGASGDVDAAVEAYLKGELINSGVNCNHHGEGHTCGEHEDGHSCGGHSGCGGCHSEPEFEGKNVGKTCRTHYRGTFNDGTQFDSSYDRGEPLEFVCGAGMMIKGFDKAVANMEVGEKVDIHLMPEEAYGQRDEDAVITLEIAQLPGSEDLVVDQQVYLQDPYGRPFPVKVVAKDETNITLDANHEMAGKELNFTIELVEVI
;
A
#
# COMPACT_ATOMS: atom_id res chain seq x y z
N MET A 1 13.09 34.96 -10.23
CA MET A 1 12.74 33.54 -10.02
C MET A 1 11.26 33.45 -9.71
N ARG A 2 10.59 32.37 -10.12
CA ARG A 2 9.18 32.12 -9.82
C ARG A 2 9.05 30.95 -8.85
N ILE A 3 8.39 31.19 -7.71
CA ILE A 3 8.20 30.20 -6.66
C ILE A 3 6.72 29.84 -6.63
N ALA A 4 6.38 28.57 -6.84
CA ALA A 4 5.03 28.08 -6.62
C ALA A 4 4.91 27.47 -5.22
N VAL A 5 3.80 27.72 -4.55
CA VAL A 5 3.48 27.11 -3.26
C VAL A 5 2.09 26.50 -3.32
N THR A 6 1.92 25.30 -2.77
CA THR A 6 0.59 24.70 -2.61
C THR A 6 -0.25 25.59 -1.70
N TYR A 7 -1.45 25.99 -2.15
CA TYR A 7 -2.28 26.97 -1.46
C TYR A 7 -3.64 26.36 -1.14
N GLU A 8 -4.03 26.39 0.14
CA GLU A 8 -5.38 26.09 0.58
C GLU A 8 -5.76 27.05 1.71
N ASN A 9 -6.77 27.90 1.49
CA ASN A 9 -7.32 28.82 2.51
C ASN A 9 -6.27 29.68 3.26
N GLY A 10 -5.18 30.07 2.59
CA GLY A 10 -4.10 30.87 3.20
C GLY A 10 -2.99 30.05 3.86
N GLN A 11 -3.00 28.73 3.74
CA GLN A 11 -2.01 27.81 4.31
C GLN A 11 -1.38 26.89 3.24
N VAL A 12 -0.20 26.36 3.56
CA VAL A 12 0.52 25.41 2.71
C VAL A 12 -0.15 24.05 2.78
N PHE A 13 -0.72 23.61 1.66
CA PHE A 13 -1.38 22.32 1.60
C PHE A 13 -0.37 21.17 1.63
N GLN A 14 -0.70 20.14 2.41
CA GLN A 14 0.22 19.04 2.70
C GLN A 14 0.24 17.94 1.63
N HIS A 15 -0.71 17.92 0.68
CA HIS A 15 -0.76 16.90 -0.36
C HIS A 15 -0.73 17.52 -1.77
N PHE A 16 0.44 17.60 -2.40
CA PHE A 16 0.59 18.16 -3.76
C PHE A 16 -0.42 17.58 -4.77
N GLY A 17 -0.68 16.28 -4.66
CA GLY A 17 -1.58 15.52 -5.52
C GLY A 17 -3.07 15.91 -5.50
N HIS A 18 -3.51 16.45 -4.38
CA HIS A 18 -4.89 16.90 -4.16
C HIS A 18 -4.99 18.43 -4.10
N SER A 19 -3.88 19.14 -4.37
CA SER A 19 -3.85 20.60 -4.35
C SER A 19 -4.68 21.15 -5.51
N GLU A 20 -5.79 21.80 -5.18
CA GLU A 20 -6.64 22.46 -6.18
C GLU A 20 -6.13 23.85 -6.58
N GLN A 21 -5.25 24.44 -5.78
CA GLN A 21 -4.73 25.79 -5.97
C GLN A 21 -3.24 25.88 -5.67
N PHE A 22 -2.54 26.71 -6.45
CA PHE A 22 -1.15 27.07 -6.23
C PHE A 22 -1.03 28.59 -6.20
N LYS A 23 -0.30 29.11 -5.22
CA LYS A 23 0.07 30.52 -5.17
C LYS A 23 1.47 30.67 -5.76
N ILE A 24 1.57 31.36 -6.89
CA ILE A 24 2.82 31.67 -7.57
C ILE A 24 3.30 33.03 -7.06
N TYR A 25 4.57 33.11 -6.71
CA TYR A 25 5.26 34.31 -6.30
C TYR A 25 6.35 34.63 -7.31
N GLU A 26 6.40 35.87 -7.77
CA GLU A 26 7.53 36.36 -8.53
C GLU A 26 8.50 37.06 -7.58
N VAL A 27 9.75 36.62 -7.59
CA VAL A 27 10.81 37.15 -6.74
C VAL A 27 11.90 37.77 -7.60
N GLU A 28 12.20 39.04 -7.35
CA GLU A 28 13.34 39.79 -7.89
C GLU A 28 14.20 40.31 -6.73
N ASP A 29 15.52 40.22 -6.84
CA ASP A 29 16.48 40.67 -5.81
C ASP A 29 16.18 40.18 -4.38
N GLY A 30 15.64 38.96 -4.25
CA GLY A 30 15.31 38.34 -2.96
C GLY A 30 14.05 38.91 -2.29
N LYS A 31 13.19 39.62 -3.02
CA LYS A 31 11.90 40.12 -2.54
C LYS A 31 10.77 39.70 -3.46
N VAL A 32 9.62 39.38 -2.88
CA VAL A 32 8.38 39.11 -3.61
C VAL A 32 7.88 40.40 -4.26
N VAL A 33 7.77 40.41 -5.58
CA VAL A 33 7.30 41.53 -6.40
C VAL A 33 5.82 41.38 -6.73
N SER A 34 5.35 40.15 -6.93
CA SER A 34 3.95 39.85 -7.22
C SER A 34 3.58 38.46 -6.66
N SER A 35 2.29 38.26 -6.40
CA SER A 35 1.75 36.94 -6.08
C SER A 35 0.40 36.73 -6.75
N GLU A 36 0.20 35.60 -7.41
CA GLU A 36 -1.05 35.22 -8.05
C GLU A 36 -1.48 33.82 -7.61
N VAL A 37 -2.79 33.56 -7.54
CA VAL A 37 -3.33 32.23 -7.23
C VAL A 37 -3.88 31.62 -8.51
N ILE A 38 -3.35 30.47 -8.89
CA ILE A 38 -3.80 29.69 -10.04
C ILE A 38 -4.51 28.42 -9.56
N GLY A 39 -5.60 28.06 -10.22
CA GLY A 39 -6.27 26.78 -10.00
C GLY A 39 -5.64 25.66 -10.83
N SER A 40 -5.61 24.44 -10.30
CA SER A 40 -5.16 23.25 -11.02
C SER A 40 -6.17 22.76 -12.07
N ASN A 41 -7.37 23.36 -12.14
CA ASN A 41 -8.44 22.99 -13.07
C ASN A 41 -8.83 21.49 -13.02
N GLY A 42 -8.65 20.83 -11.87
CA GLY A 42 -8.95 19.40 -11.68
C GLY A 42 -7.98 18.45 -12.39
N GLN A 43 -6.80 18.93 -12.78
CA GLN A 43 -5.78 18.15 -13.47
C GLN A 43 -5.05 17.23 -12.44
N GLY A 44 -4.97 15.93 -12.74
CA GLY A 44 -4.32 14.94 -11.88
C GLY A 44 -2.80 15.09 -11.76
N HIS A 45 -2.20 14.27 -10.88
CA HIS A 45 -0.79 14.30 -10.44
C HIS A 45 0.28 14.51 -11.53
N GLY A 46 0.11 13.92 -12.73
CA GLY A 46 1.07 14.07 -13.83
C GLY A 46 0.95 15.39 -14.62
N ALA A 47 -0.25 15.97 -14.66
CA ALA A 47 -0.52 17.19 -15.41
C ALA A 47 -0.15 18.46 -14.64
N LEU A 48 -0.16 18.41 -13.30
CA LEU A 48 0.28 19.50 -12.42
C LEU A 48 1.74 19.89 -12.65
N ALA A 49 2.64 18.91 -12.73
CA ALA A 49 4.04 19.15 -13.05
C ALA A 49 4.21 19.80 -14.44
N GLY A 50 3.32 19.46 -15.39
CA GLY A 50 3.28 20.08 -16.72
C GLY A 50 2.83 21.52 -16.67
N LEU A 51 1.81 21.82 -15.88
CA LEU A 51 1.31 23.17 -15.66
C LEU A 51 2.39 24.05 -15.03
N LEU A 52 3.08 23.57 -13.99
CA LEU A 52 4.16 24.30 -13.32
C LEU A 52 5.35 24.55 -14.26
N GLY A 53 5.76 23.54 -15.03
CA GLY A 53 6.81 23.68 -16.03
C GLY A 53 6.44 24.68 -17.14
N ASN A 54 5.21 24.62 -17.65
CA ASN A 54 4.72 25.55 -18.67
C ASN A 54 4.62 27.00 -18.16
N ASN A 55 4.41 27.18 -16.85
CA ASN A 55 4.42 28.49 -16.21
C ASN A 55 5.84 28.96 -15.84
N GLY A 56 6.90 28.22 -16.18
CA GLY A 56 8.27 28.64 -15.92
C GLY A 56 8.55 28.82 -14.42
N ILE A 57 8.03 27.91 -13.60
CA ILE A 57 8.30 27.87 -12.16
C ILE A 57 9.70 27.32 -11.93
N ASP A 58 10.52 28.03 -11.17
CA ASP A 58 11.88 27.62 -10.82
C ASP A 58 11.88 26.75 -9.55
N VAL A 59 11.00 27.06 -8.59
CA VAL A 59 10.97 26.44 -7.26
C VAL A 59 9.53 26.09 -6.88
N LEU A 60 9.30 24.87 -6.37
CA LEU A 60 8.03 24.45 -5.78
C LEU A 60 8.19 24.19 -4.28
N ILE A 61 7.38 24.84 -3.47
CA ILE A 61 7.27 24.62 -2.02
C ILE A 61 5.96 23.87 -1.74
N CYS A 62 6.04 22.74 -1.06
CA CYS A 62 4.87 21.96 -0.65
C CYS A 62 5.11 21.26 0.69
N GLY A 63 4.03 20.84 1.36
CA GLY A 63 4.17 20.00 2.55
C GLY A 63 4.63 18.59 2.20
N GLY A 64 3.82 17.87 1.44
CA GLY A 64 4.09 16.50 1.00
C GLY A 64 3.83 16.31 -0.49
N ILE A 65 4.66 15.48 -1.11
CA ILE A 65 4.63 15.20 -2.54
C ILE A 65 5.02 13.74 -2.79
N GLY A 66 4.22 13.04 -3.59
CA GLY A 66 4.47 11.65 -3.94
C GLY A 66 5.64 11.48 -4.93
N GLY A 67 6.31 10.33 -4.88
CA GLY A 67 7.53 10.07 -5.66
C GLY A 67 7.38 10.27 -7.18
N GLY A 68 6.22 9.92 -7.75
CA GLY A 68 5.94 10.14 -9.18
C GLY A 68 5.92 11.63 -9.58
N ALA A 69 5.41 12.51 -8.70
CA ALA A 69 5.40 13.95 -8.95
C ALA A 69 6.79 14.58 -8.73
N GLN A 70 7.56 14.08 -7.75
CA GLN A 70 8.95 14.51 -7.54
C GLN A 70 9.81 14.25 -8.78
N ALA A 71 9.67 13.06 -9.39
CA ALA A 71 10.36 12.70 -10.62
C ALA A 71 9.99 13.64 -11.79
N ALA A 72 8.69 13.90 -11.99
CA ALA A 72 8.20 14.76 -13.07
C ALA A 72 8.63 16.24 -12.95
N LEU A 73 8.83 16.73 -11.72
CA LEU A 73 9.36 18.08 -11.47
C LEU A 73 10.87 18.14 -11.67
N SER A 74 11.59 17.11 -11.21
CA SER A 74 13.05 17.01 -11.34
C SER A 74 13.48 16.91 -12.81
N GLU A 75 12.74 16.15 -13.64
CA GLU A 75 12.99 16.07 -15.09
C GLU A 75 12.85 17.42 -15.81
N ARG A 76 12.07 18.35 -15.24
CA ARG A 76 11.86 19.69 -15.77
C ARG A 76 12.78 20.74 -15.15
N GLY A 77 13.67 20.33 -14.25
CA GLY A 77 14.62 21.23 -13.58
C GLY A 77 13.97 22.16 -12.56
N ILE A 78 12.80 21.80 -12.01
CA ILE A 78 12.14 22.57 -10.96
C ILE A 78 12.70 22.13 -9.61
N GLU A 79 13.20 23.09 -8.83
CA GLU A 79 13.72 22.83 -7.48
C GLU A 79 12.56 22.56 -6.52
N LEU A 80 12.60 21.43 -5.83
CA LEU A 80 11.55 21.03 -4.89
C LEU A 80 11.97 21.31 -3.45
N CYS A 81 11.10 21.98 -2.70
CA CYS A 81 11.19 22.20 -1.26
C CYS A 81 10.00 21.52 -0.57
N ALA A 82 10.18 20.26 -0.20
CA ALA A 82 9.18 19.49 0.55
C ALA A 82 9.33 19.71 2.06
N GLY A 83 8.23 19.56 2.81
CA GLY A 83 8.18 19.70 4.27
C GLY A 83 7.74 21.07 4.78
N ALA A 84 7.26 21.96 3.90
CA ALA A 84 6.72 23.25 4.33
C ALA A 84 5.30 23.10 4.92
N SER A 85 5.07 23.68 6.09
CA SER A 85 3.76 23.70 6.75
C SER A 85 3.50 25.08 7.35
N GLY A 86 2.22 25.41 7.51
CA GLY A 86 1.80 26.70 8.04
C GLY A 86 1.48 27.74 6.96
N ASP A 87 1.84 28.99 7.21
CA ASP A 87 1.49 30.12 6.36
C ASP A 87 2.32 30.16 5.07
N VAL A 88 1.67 30.46 3.94
CA VAL A 88 2.27 30.42 2.61
C VAL A 88 3.30 31.53 2.43
N ASP A 89 3.06 32.72 2.99
CA ASP A 89 3.98 33.85 2.90
C ASP A 89 5.21 33.59 3.77
N ALA A 90 5.01 33.02 4.97
CA ALA A 90 6.10 32.62 5.86
C ALA A 90 7.01 31.54 5.23
N ALA A 91 6.43 30.59 4.49
CA ALA A 91 7.19 29.56 3.78
C ALA A 91 8.08 30.16 2.68
N VAL A 92 7.59 31.12 1.90
CA VAL A 92 8.40 31.80 0.88
C VAL A 92 9.52 32.61 1.54
N GLU A 93 9.23 33.32 2.63
CA GLU A 93 10.27 34.06 3.37
C GLU A 93 11.36 33.14 3.94
N ALA A 94 10.99 31.99 4.49
CA ALA A 94 11.93 30.99 5.00
C ALA A 94 12.81 30.42 3.88
N TYR A 95 12.27 30.25 2.67
CA TYR A 95 13.05 29.86 1.49
C TYR A 95 14.04 30.95 1.08
N LEU A 96 13.60 32.21 1.03
CA LEU A 96 14.48 33.34 0.69
C LEU A 96 15.59 33.58 1.71
N LYS A 97 15.37 33.23 2.98
CA LYS A 97 16.39 33.26 4.05
C LYS A 97 17.34 32.06 3.99
N GLY A 98 17.07 31.06 3.15
CA GLY A 98 17.85 29.81 3.06
C GLY A 98 17.63 28.86 4.25
N GLU A 99 16.55 29.05 5.02
CA GLU A 99 16.21 28.23 6.18
C GLU A 99 15.40 26.97 5.79
N LEU A 100 14.68 27.02 4.67
CA LEU A 100 14.08 25.86 4.04
C LEU A 100 15.15 25.07 3.29
N ILE A 101 15.77 24.14 4.00
CA ILE A 101 16.64 23.14 3.41
C ILE A 101 15.77 22.26 2.51
N ASN A 102 16.22 22.04 1.27
CA ASN A 102 15.75 20.98 0.39
C ASN A 102 15.93 19.67 1.15
N SER A 103 14.93 19.37 1.97
CA SER A 103 14.71 18.04 2.44
C SER A 103 14.35 17.33 1.15
N GLY A 104 15.32 16.64 0.58
CA GLY A 104 15.07 15.48 -0.27
C GLY A 104 14.39 14.41 0.58
N VAL A 105 13.30 14.78 1.25
CA VAL A 105 12.48 13.90 2.05
C VAL A 105 11.77 13.00 1.05
N ASN A 106 12.49 11.92 0.76
CA ASN A 106 12.17 10.62 1.30
C ASN A 106 11.40 10.72 2.64
N CYS A 107 10.16 11.20 2.58
CA CYS A 107 9.20 11.09 3.65
C CYS A 107 8.37 9.85 3.31
N ASN A 108 8.81 8.73 3.88
CA ASN A 108 7.91 7.68 4.32
C ASN A 108 6.77 8.34 5.12
N HIS A 109 5.60 8.49 4.49
CA HIS A 109 4.37 8.78 5.22
C HIS A 109 3.29 7.83 4.73
N HIS A 110 2.92 6.92 5.64
CA HIS A 110 1.79 6.03 5.54
C HIS A 110 0.49 6.81 5.36
N GLY A 111 -0.36 6.36 4.44
CA GLY A 111 -1.72 6.88 4.34
C GLY A 111 -2.38 6.61 2.98
N GLU A 112 -3.05 5.47 2.89
CA GLU A 112 -4.31 5.27 2.16
C GLU A 112 -4.33 5.36 0.61
N GLY A 113 -4.53 4.19 0.00
CA GLY A 113 -5.61 4.00 -0.97
C GLY A 113 -5.40 4.49 -2.40
N HIS A 114 -4.86 3.61 -3.27
CA HIS A 114 -5.23 3.65 -4.68
C HIS A 114 -5.64 2.27 -5.19
N THR A 115 -6.95 2.16 -5.38
CA THR A 115 -7.64 1.23 -6.25
C THR A 115 -7.23 1.49 -7.70
N CYS A 116 -6.61 0.51 -8.36
CA CYS A 116 -6.44 0.56 -9.81
C CYS A 116 -7.74 0.08 -10.48
N GLY A 117 -8.55 1.04 -10.91
CA GLY A 117 -9.56 0.85 -11.95
C GLY A 117 -8.89 0.71 -13.31
N GLU A 118 -9.57 -0.02 -14.18
CA GLU A 118 -9.12 -0.58 -15.45
C GLU A 118 -8.66 0.46 -16.47
N HIS A 119 -7.57 0.15 -17.16
CA HIS A 119 -7.31 0.67 -18.50
C HIS A 119 -6.96 -0.52 -19.40
N GLU A 120 -7.95 -0.95 -20.18
CA GLU A 120 -7.73 -1.66 -21.43
C GLU A 120 -6.98 -0.71 -22.37
N ASP A 121 -5.69 -0.96 -22.61
CA ASP A 121 -5.08 -0.75 -23.92
C ASP A 121 -3.70 -1.42 -23.92
N GLY A 122 -3.57 -2.42 -24.79
CA GLY A 122 -2.41 -3.28 -24.88
C GLY A 122 -1.16 -2.54 -25.37
N HIS A 123 -0.14 -2.47 -24.52
CA HIS A 123 1.23 -2.26 -24.95
C HIS A 123 2.16 -3.34 -24.38
N SER A 124 2.51 -4.27 -25.27
CA SER A 124 3.69 -5.12 -25.13
C SER A 124 4.93 -4.24 -25.16
N CYS A 125 5.71 -4.24 -24.07
CA CYS A 125 7.10 -3.82 -24.09
C CYS A 125 7.94 -4.92 -23.42
N GLY A 126 8.79 -5.53 -24.24
CA GLY A 126 9.74 -6.53 -23.79
C GLY A 126 10.89 -5.93 -22.97
N GLY A 127 11.40 -6.77 -22.06
CA GLY A 127 12.76 -6.80 -21.57
C GLY A 127 13.52 -5.48 -21.40
N HIS A 128 13.49 -4.94 -20.18
CA HIS A 128 14.73 -4.50 -19.53
C HIS A 128 14.60 -4.62 -18.01
N SER A 129 15.59 -5.29 -17.43
CA SER A 129 15.74 -5.55 -16.01
C SER A 129 15.80 -4.27 -15.18
N GLY A 130 15.18 -4.29 -13.99
CA GLY A 130 15.52 -3.41 -12.87
C GLY A 130 14.48 -2.34 -12.53
N CYS A 131 13.43 -2.71 -11.81
CA CYS A 131 12.63 -1.80 -10.98
C CYS A 131 11.95 -2.70 -9.93
N GLY A 132 12.31 -2.66 -8.65
CA GLY A 132 12.07 -1.54 -7.77
C GLY A 132 10.84 -1.88 -6.92
N GLY A 133 10.95 -2.94 -6.12
CA GLY A 133 9.90 -3.38 -5.21
C GLY A 133 10.00 -2.60 -3.89
N CYS A 134 8.92 -1.92 -3.53
CA CYS A 134 8.67 -1.47 -2.18
C CYS A 134 8.85 -2.65 -1.21
N HIS A 135 9.93 -2.64 -0.44
CA HIS A 135 10.05 -3.49 0.72
C HIS A 135 9.82 -2.60 1.93
N SER A 136 8.66 -2.75 2.57
CA SER A 136 8.61 -2.73 4.03
C SER A 136 9.88 -3.43 4.51
N GLU A 137 10.70 -2.79 5.34
CA GLU A 137 11.89 -3.46 5.88
C GLU A 137 11.46 -4.85 6.35
N PRO A 138 12.06 -5.93 5.82
CA PRO A 138 11.61 -7.27 6.14
C PRO A 138 11.72 -7.43 7.66
N GLU A 139 10.62 -7.87 8.30
CA GLU A 139 10.56 -8.03 9.77
C GLU A 139 11.62 -9.02 10.31
N PHE A 140 12.38 -9.67 9.41
CA PHE A 140 13.44 -10.62 9.69
C PHE A 140 14.50 -10.57 8.57
N GLU A 141 15.76 -10.77 8.95
CA GLU A 141 16.88 -10.93 8.02
C GLU A 141 17.09 -12.42 7.70
N GLY A 142 17.47 -12.71 6.46
CA GLY A 142 17.82 -14.06 6.03
C GLY A 142 18.39 -14.12 4.62
N LYS A 143 19.14 -15.16 4.31
CA LYS A 143 19.86 -15.32 3.03
C LYS A 143 18.94 -15.39 1.80
N ASN A 144 17.68 -15.73 2.00
CA ASN A 144 16.67 -15.83 0.94
C ASN A 144 15.68 -14.65 0.91
N VAL A 145 15.75 -13.72 1.88
CA VAL A 145 14.84 -12.57 1.94
C VAL A 145 15.02 -11.68 0.71
N GLY A 146 13.91 -11.30 0.08
CA GLY A 146 13.87 -10.53 -1.17
C GLY A 146 14.13 -11.35 -2.44
N LYS A 147 14.39 -12.66 -2.33
CA LYS A 147 14.55 -13.55 -3.49
C LYS A 147 13.28 -14.32 -3.78
N THR A 148 13.16 -14.79 -5.01
CA THR A 148 12.04 -15.65 -5.41
C THR A 148 12.37 -17.09 -5.03
N CYS A 149 11.60 -17.66 -4.11
CA CYS A 149 11.76 -19.02 -3.62
C CYS A 149 10.67 -19.92 -4.20
N ARG A 150 11.05 -21.12 -4.60
CA ARG A 150 10.11 -22.21 -4.93
C ARG A 150 10.15 -23.24 -3.83
N THR A 151 9.03 -23.45 -3.15
CA THR A 151 8.95 -24.41 -2.05
C THR A 151 7.84 -25.40 -2.25
N HIS A 152 8.10 -26.66 -1.93
CA HIS A 152 7.03 -27.57 -1.57
C HIS A 152 6.69 -27.41 -0.10
N TYR A 153 5.42 -27.45 0.22
CA TYR A 153 4.94 -27.49 1.59
C TYR A 153 3.78 -28.47 1.77
N ARG A 154 3.62 -28.90 3.02
CA ARG A 154 2.46 -29.62 3.54
C ARG A 154 2.02 -28.98 4.86
N GLY A 155 0.80 -28.48 4.91
CA GLY A 155 0.17 -27.88 6.09
C GLY A 155 -0.79 -28.85 6.78
N THR A 156 -0.59 -29.07 8.08
CA THR A 156 -1.44 -29.93 8.92
C THR A 156 -1.83 -29.24 10.22
N PHE A 157 -3.02 -29.51 10.74
CA PHE A 157 -3.40 -29.14 12.10
C PHE A 157 -2.70 -30.02 13.14
N ASN A 158 -2.79 -29.66 14.43
CA ASN A 158 -2.21 -30.43 15.54
C ASN A 158 -2.79 -31.85 15.70
N ASP A 159 -3.97 -32.11 15.16
CA ASP A 159 -4.59 -33.44 15.13
C ASP A 159 -4.03 -34.33 13.99
N GLY A 160 -3.15 -33.79 13.15
CA GLY A 160 -2.57 -34.46 11.99
C GLY A 160 -3.41 -34.33 10.71
N THR A 161 -4.56 -33.66 10.74
CA THR A 161 -5.42 -33.43 9.58
C THR A 161 -4.72 -32.45 8.61
N GLN A 162 -4.53 -32.87 7.37
CA GLN A 162 -3.98 -32.00 6.32
C GLN A 162 -5.04 -31.03 5.82
N PHE A 163 -4.73 -29.74 5.80
CA PHE A 163 -5.60 -28.71 5.23
C PHE A 163 -5.12 -28.22 3.87
N ASP A 164 -3.81 -28.26 3.61
CA ASP A 164 -3.24 -27.82 2.34
C ASP A 164 -1.91 -28.52 2.05
N SER A 165 -1.62 -28.76 0.78
CA SER A 165 -0.40 -29.43 0.32
C SER A 165 -0.08 -29.02 -1.12
N SER A 166 1.11 -28.47 -1.32
CA SER A 166 1.63 -28.23 -2.67
C SER A 166 1.89 -29.53 -3.45
N TYR A 167 2.17 -30.64 -2.75
CA TYR A 167 2.43 -31.93 -3.38
C TYR A 167 1.17 -32.46 -4.09
N ASP A 168 -0.01 -32.15 -3.55
CA ASP A 168 -1.29 -32.57 -4.11
C ASP A 168 -1.59 -31.83 -5.42
N ARG A 169 -1.08 -30.61 -5.56
CA ARG A 169 -1.15 -29.81 -6.79
C ARG A 169 -0.07 -30.16 -7.81
N GLY A 170 1.00 -30.86 -7.38
CA GLY A 170 2.08 -31.31 -8.25
C GLY A 170 3.05 -30.22 -8.69
N GLU A 171 2.89 -28.99 -8.22
CA GLU A 171 3.77 -27.86 -8.53
C GLU A 171 4.23 -27.13 -7.25
N PRO A 172 5.50 -26.69 -7.18
CA PRO A 172 6.00 -25.94 -6.04
C PRO A 172 5.36 -24.55 -5.99
N LEU A 173 5.17 -24.04 -4.77
CA LEU A 173 4.71 -22.68 -4.56
C LEU A 173 5.86 -21.70 -4.83
N GLU A 174 5.67 -20.78 -5.76
CA GLU A 174 6.60 -19.70 -6.06
C GLU A 174 6.15 -18.42 -5.35
N PHE A 175 7.04 -17.84 -4.53
CA PHE A 175 6.78 -16.60 -3.80
C PHE A 175 8.08 -15.86 -3.52
N VAL A 176 8.00 -14.56 -3.24
CA VAL A 176 9.12 -13.72 -2.82
C VAL A 176 9.21 -13.75 -1.30
N CYS A 177 10.30 -14.33 -0.77
CA CYS A 177 10.48 -14.50 0.66
C CYS A 177 10.62 -13.14 1.36
N GLY A 178 9.80 -12.88 2.38
CA GLY A 178 9.82 -11.62 3.14
C GLY A 178 9.09 -10.47 2.45
N ALA A 179 8.37 -10.72 1.35
CA ALA A 179 7.49 -9.74 0.73
C ALA A 179 6.10 -9.67 1.41
N GLY A 180 5.84 -10.49 2.43
CA GLY A 180 4.54 -10.56 3.11
C GLY A 180 3.44 -11.23 2.28
N MET A 181 3.81 -11.97 1.24
CA MET A 181 2.87 -12.76 0.44
C MET A 181 2.48 -14.07 1.14
N MET A 182 3.29 -14.52 2.10
CA MET A 182 3.03 -15.69 2.92
C MET A 182 2.89 -15.29 4.38
N ILE A 183 2.35 -16.20 5.20
CA ILE A 183 2.28 -16.02 6.64
C ILE A 183 3.69 -15.81 7.24
N LYS A 184 3.79 -14.95 8.27
CA LYS A 184 5.08 -14.50 8.83
C LYS A 184 6.00 -15.66 9.20
N GLY A 185 5.46 -16.68 9.85
CA GLY A 185 6.21 -17.86 10.26
C GLY A 185 6.76 -18.68 9.09
N PHE A 186 6.05 -18.72 7.97
CA PHE A 186 6.49 -19.41 6.76
C PHE A 186 7.65 -18.67 6.10
N ASP A 187 7.52 -17.34 5.93
CA ASP A 187 8.61 -16.54 5.36
C ASP A 187 9.87 -16.62 6.24
N LYS A 188 9.72 -16.51 7.57
CA LYS A 188 10.83 -16.60 8.53
C LYS A 188 11.54 -17.94 8.48
N ALA A 189 10.82 -19.04 8.27
CA ALA A 189 11.41 -20.35 8.10
C ALA A 189 12.25 -20.41 6.82
N VAL A 190 11.67 -20.00 5.69
CA VAL A 190 12.33 -20.06 4.37
C VAL A 190 13.50 -19.08 4.27
N ALA A 191 13.46 -17.97 5.01
CA ALA A 191 14.50 -16.94 5.02
C ALA A 191 15.91 -17.49 5.24
N ASN A 192 16.05 -18.57 6.01
CA ASN A 192 17.35 -19.15 6.38
C ASN A 192 17.60 -20.57 5.83
N MET A 193 16.66 -21.15 5.06
CA MET A 193 16.76 -22.51 4.51
C MET A 193 17.76 -22.64 3.34
N GLU A 194 18.50 -23.73 3.28
CA GLU A 194 19.29 -24.12 2.10
C GLU A 194 18.42 -24.75 1.00
N VAL A 195 18.84 -24.60 -0.25
CA VAL A 195 18.16 -25.27 -1.38
C VAL A 195 18.31 -26.79 -1.21
N GLY A 196 17.20 -27.51 -1.26
CA GLY A 196 17.06 -28.93 -0.97
C GLY A 196 16.83 -29.25 0.52
N GLU A 197 16.84 -28.26 1.40
CA GLU A 197 16.55 -28.45 2.82
C GLU A 197 15.05 -28.62 3.06
N LYS A 198 14.72 -29.48 4.02
CA LYS A 198 13.37 -29.71 4.51
C LYS A 198 13.29 -29.40 6.00
N VAL A 199 12.37 -28.53 6.37
CA VAL A 199 12.15 -28.08 7.75
C VAL A 199 10.71 -28.32 8.16
N ASP A 200 10.51 -28.76 9.40
CA ASP A 200 9.20 -28.83 10.03
C ASP A 200 9.08 -27.68 11.02
N ILE A 201 8.07 -26.83 10.84
CA ILE A 201 7.78 -25.69 11.69
C ILE A 201 6.39 -25.81 12.31
N HIS A 202 6.29 -25.33 13.54
CA HIS A 202 5.03 -25.21 14.26
C HIS A 202 4.77 -23.72 14.47
N LEU A 203 3.65 -23.23 13.92
CA LEU A 203 3.29 -21.83 13.91
C LEU A 203 2.11 -21.60 14.85
N MET A 204 2.33 -20.72 15.82
CA MET A 204 1.26 -20.15 16.64
C MET A 204 0.35 -19.26 15.78
N PRO A 205 -0.92 -19.01 16.18
CA PRO A 205 -1.85 -18.19 15.41
C PRO A 205 -1.26 -16.83 15.03
N GLU A 206 -0.51 -16.20 15.93
CA GLU A 206 0.16 -14.90 15.75
C GLU A 206 1.20 -14.88 14.63
N GLU A 207 1.84 -16.03 14.34
CA GLU A 207 2.81 -16.19 13.25
C GLU A 207 2.16 -16.75 11.97
N ALA A 208 0.87 -17.09 12.02
CA ALA A 208 0.09 -17.66 10.93
C ALA A 208 -1.03 -16.71 10.46
N TYR A 209 -2.29 -17.00 10.81
CA TYR A 209 -3.48 -16.26 10.37
C TYR A 209 -4.06 -15.31 11.44
N GLY A 210 -3.28 -15.00 12.47
CA GLY A 210 -3.70 -14.17 13.60
C GLY A 210 -4.59 -14.91 14.60
N GLN A 211 -4.91 -14.23 15.70
CA GLN A 211 -5.98 -14.67 16.59
C GLN A 211 -7.33 -14.40 15.96
N ARG A 212 -8.34 -15.18 16.36
CA ARG A 212 -9.72 -14.89 15.98
C ARG A 212 -10.12 -13.55 16.59
N ASP A 213 -10.60 -12.66 15.75
CA ASP A 213 -11.13 -11.37 16.16
C ASP A 213 -12.65 -11.52 16.38
N GLU A 214 -13.09 -11.35 17.62
CA GLU A 214 -14.52 -11.40 17.96
C GLU A 214 -15.27 -10.17 17.39
N ASP A 215 -14.59 -9.05 17.13
CA ASP A 215 -15.18 -7.87 16.49
C ASP A 215 -15.40 -8.10 14.98
N ALA A 216 -14.70 -9.08 14.39
CA ALA A 216 -14.95 -9.54 13.03
C ALA A 216 -16.16 -10.50 12.91
N VAL A 217 -16.81 -10.83 14.03
CA VAL A 217 -18.08 -11.54 14.07
C VAL A 217 -19.21 -10.51 14.12
N ILE A 218 -19.88 -10.33 12.99
CA ILE A 218 -20.89 -9.29 12.80
C ILE A 218 -22.27 -9.94 12.82
N THR A 219 -23.12 -9.47 13.72
CA THR A 219 -24.54 -9.84 13.74
C THR A 219 -25.35 -8.71 13.12
N LEU A 220 -26.07 -9.03 12.04
CA LEU A 220 -26.90 -8.09 11.27
C LEU A 220 -28.34 -8.58 11.22
N GLU A 221 -29.28 -7.66 11.04
CA GLU A 221 -30.66 -8.02 10.76
C GLU A 221 -30.80 -8.47 9.31
N ILE A 222 -31.56 -9.53 9.05
CA ILE A 222 -31.83 -10.05 7.69
C ILE A 222 -32.42 -8.95 6.79
N ALA A 223 -33.20 -8.03 7.37
CA ALA A 223 -33.77 -6.88 6.68
C ALA A 223 -32.72 -5.88 6.14
N GLN A 224 -31.53 -5.83 6.75
CA GLN A 224 -30.43 -4.96 6.33
C GLN A 224 -29.58 -5.59 5.22
N LEU A 225 -29.76 -6.89 4.97
CA LEU A 225 -29.06 -7.65 3.95
C LEU A 225 -30.04 -8.25 2.94
N PRO A 226 -30.43 -7.48 1.90
CA PRO A 226 -31.26 -8.00 0.81
C PRO A 226 -30.57 -9.20 0.16
N GLY A 227 -31.22 -10.37 0.18
CA GLY A 227 -30.66 -11.64 -0.30
C GLY A 227 -30.15 -12.58 0.81
N SER A 228 -30.20 -12.16 2.07
CA SER A 228 -29.83 -13.01 3.21
C SER A 228 -30.88 -14.07 3.60
N GLU A 229 -32.10 -13.95 3.06
CA GLU A 229 -33.23 -14.86 3.31
C GLU A 229 -32.95 -16.30 2.84
N ASP A 230 -32.16 -16.46 1.79
CA ASP A 230 -31.78 -17.77 1.23
C ASP A 230 -30.44 -18.30 1.75
N LEU A 231 -29.74 -17.55 2.61
CA LEU A 231 -28.45 -17.97 3.14
C LEU A 231 -28.57 -19.13 4.11
N VAL A 232 -27.65 -20.09 4.00
CA VAL A 232 -27.57 -21.27 4.85
C VAL A 232 -26.43 -21.11 5.85
N VAL A 233 -26.58 -21.66 7.05
CA VAL A 233 -25.47 -21.78 8.02
C VAL A 233 -24.32 -22.57 7.37
N ASP A 234 -23.09 -22.17 7.66
CA ASP A 234 -21.85 -22.64 7.05
C ASP A 234 -21.61 -22.21 5.60
N GLN A 235 -22.52 -21.47 4.97
CA GLN A 235 -22.30 -20.92 3.63
C GLN A 235 -21.29 -19.76 3.66
N GLN A 236 -20.35 -19.77 2.72
CA GLN A 236 -19.49 -18.61 2.44
C GLN A 236 -20.20 -17.65 1.49
N VAL A 237 -20.19 -16.36 1.84
CA VAL A 237 -20.81 -15.28 1.08
C VAL A 237 -19.86 -14.10 0.99
N TYR A 238 -20.06 -13.21 0.02
CA TYR A 238 -19.28 -11.99 -0.09
C TYR A 238 -20.12 -10.81 0.35
N LEU A 239 -19.63 -10.06 1.35
CA LEU A 239 -20.18 -8.76 1.72
C LEU A 239 -19.37 -7.66 1.04
N GLN A 240 -19.96 -6.49 0.88
CA GLN A 240 -19.24 -5.30 0.41
C GLN A 240 -18.84 -4.44 1.61
N ASP A 241 -17.59 -4.00 1.64
CA ASP A 241 -17.14 -2.99 2.59
C ASP A 241 -17.74 -1.60 2.25
N PRO A 242 -17.59 -0.57 3.10
CA PRO A 242 -18.06 0.79 2.80
C PRO A 242 -17.47 1.42 1.52
N TYR A 243 -16.40 0.83 0.98
CA TYR A 243 -15.74 1.24 -0.26
C TYR A 243 -16.17 0.37 -1.46
N GLY A 244 -17.17 -0.51 -1.28
CA GLY A 244 -17.72 -1.38 -2.31
C GLY A 244 -16.88 -2.61 -2.64
N ARG A 245 -15.81 -2.90 -1.87
CA ARG A 245 -14.95 -4.05 -2.11
C ARG A 245 -15.59 -5.31 -1.54
N PRO A 246 -15.75 -6.39 -2.34
CA PRO A 246 -16.26 -7.64 -1.82
C PRO A 246 -15.22 -8.29 -0.91
N PHE A 247 -15.62 -8.68 0.30
CA PHE A 247 -14.84 -9.48 1.22
C PHE A 247 -15.62 -10.75 1.63
N PRO A 248 -14.95 -11.91 1.67
CA PRO A 248 -15.61 -13.16 2.03
C PRO A 248 -15.93 -13.20 3.53
N VAL A 249 -17.11 -13.68 3.88
CA VAL A 249 -17.54 -13.99 5.23
C VAL A 249 -18.26 -15.34 5.27
N LYS A 250 -18.26 -15.98 6.43
CA LYS A 250 -18.96 -17.25 6.65
C LYS A 250 -20.20 -17.03 7.52
N VAL A 251 -21.33 -17.62 7.14
CA VAL A 251 -22.54 -17.62 7.98
C VAL A 251 -22.35 -18.58 9.14
N VAL A 252 -22.27 -18.07 10.37
CA VAL A 252 -22.09 -18.89 11.58
C VAL A 252 -23.44 -19.26 12.21
N ALA A 253 -24.39 -18.33 12.19
CA ALA A 253 -25.72 -18.56 12.72
C ALA A 253 -26.74 -17.74 11.94
N LYS A 254 -27.97 -18.23 11.90
CA LYS A 254 -29.10 -17.54 11.28
C LYS A 254 -30.38 -17.91 12.00
N ASP A 255 -31.11 -16.87 12.40
CA ASP A 255 -32.42 -16.95 13.02
C ASP A 255 -33.47 -16.32 12.08
N GLU A 256 -34.72 -16.21 12.53
CA GLU A 256 -35.80 -15.58 11.74
C GLU A 256 -35.62 -14.07 11.53
N THR A 257 -34.80 -13.42 12.38
CA THR A 257 -34.62 -11.95 12.37
C THR A 257 -33.17 -11.53 12.14
N ASN A 258 -32.21 -12.33 12.63
CA ASN A 258 -30.80 -11.97 12.64
C ASN A 258 -29.94 -13.02 11.92
N ILE A 259 -28.85 -12.58 11.33
CA ILE A 259 -27.81 -13.42 10.75
C ILE A 259 -26.45 -13.02 11.35
N THR A 260 -25.68 -14.02 11.76
CA THR A 260 -24.32 -13.86 12.29
C THR A 260 -23.31 -14.29 11.23
N LEU A 261 -22.44 -13.37 10.86
CA LEU A 261 -21.44 -13.52 9.83
C LEU A 261 -20.05 -13.38 10.45
N ASP A 262 -19.15 -14.30 10.13
CA ASP A 262 -17.77 -14.30 10.61
C ASP A 262 -16.83 -13.97 9.46
N ALA A 263 -16.16 -12.82 9.58
CA ALA A 263 -15.18 -12.34 8.60
C ALA A 263 -13.75 -12.83 8.91
N ASN A 264 -13.55 -13.65 9.95
CA ASN A 264 -12.25 -14.23 10.25
C ASN A 264 -11.84 -15.25 9.18
N HIS A 265 -10.53 -15.38 8.98
CA HIS A 265 -9.98 -16.48 8.20
C HIS A 265 -10.32 -17.81 8.88
N GLU A 266 -10.62 -18.86 8.11
CA GLU A 266 -11.01 -20.19 8.64
C GLU A 266 -9.94 -20.81 9.57
N MET A 267 -8.69 -20.36 9.38
CA MET A 267 -7.51 -20.80 10.13
C MET A 267 -7.09 -19.82 11.25
N ALA A 268 -7.81 -18.71 11.43
CA ALA A 268 -7.52 -17.76 12.50
C ALA A 268 -7.73 -18.43 13.87
N GLY A 269 -6.82 -18.18 14.82
CA GLY A 269 -6.84 -18.77 16.16
C GLY A 269 -6.42 -20.24 16.23
N LYS A 270 -6.03 -20.87 15.11
CA LYS A 270 -5.54 -22.26 15.11
C LYS A 270 -4.02 -22.32 15.00
N GLU A 271 -3.43 -23.25 15.73
CA GLU A 271 -2.02 -23.63 15.56
C GLU A 271 -1.86 -24.49 14.30
N LEU A 272 -0.85 -24.17 13.48
CA LEU A 272 -0.61 -24.83 12.20
C LEU A 272 0.79 -25.41 12.16
N ASN A 273 0.91 -26.64 11.64
CA ASN A 273 2.19 -27.28 11.38
C ASN A 273 2.46 -27.25 9.90
N PHE A 274 3.67 -26.84 9.50
CA PHE A 274 4.11 -26.84 8.12
C PHE A 274 5.39 -27.63 7.98
N THR A 275 5.38 -28.59 7.05
CA THR A 275 6.59 -29.20 6.53
C THR A 275 6.94 -28.45 5.24
N ILE A 276 8.07 -27.74 5.19
CA ILE A 276 8.50 -26.92 4.05
C ILE A 276 9.78 -27.51 3.47
N GLU A 277 9.88 -27.57 2.15
CA GLU A 277 11.03 -28.04 1.38
C GLU A 277 11.37 -26.98 0.34
N LEU A 278 12.57 -26.40 0.42
CA LEU A 278 13.02 -25.37 -0.52
C LEU A 278 13.60 -26.04 -1.76
N VAL A 279 12.95 -25.88 -2.91
CA VAL A 279 13.34 -26.54 -4.17
C VAL A 279 14.35 -25.69 -4.93
N GLU A 280 14.14 -24.38 -4.98
CA GLU A 280 14.95 -23.47 -5.80
C GLU A 280 14.85 -22.04 -5.23
N VAL A 281 15.92 -21.25 -5.42
CA VAL A 281 15.96 -19.81 -5.13
C VAL A 281 16.50 -19.11 -6.39
N ILE A 282 15.77 -18.10 -6.85
CA ILE A 282 16.04 -17.31 -8.06
C ILE A 282 16.46 -15.89 -7.65
#